data_AF-A0A388SP76-F1
#
_entry.id   AF-A0A388SP76-F1
#
_cell.length_a   1.000
_cell.length_b   1.000
_cell.length_c   1.000
_cell.angle_alpha   90.00
_cell.angle_beta   90.00
_cell.angle_gamma   90.00
#
_symmetry.space_group_name_H-M   'P 1'
#
loop_
_entity.id
_entity.type
_entity.pdbx_description
1 polymer ?
#
loop_
_entity_poly.entity_id
_entity_poly.type
_entity_poly.pdbx_seq_one_letter_code
_entity_poly.pdbx_strand_id
1 'polypeptide(L)' 'MCVLLPEGRLVNLFCATGHPSFVMSNSVTNQTLAQIERAANPDLERKVYILPKKQDEQVHHLHLAALALP' A
#
# COMPACT_ATOMS: atom_id res chain seq x y z
N MET A 1 -9.89 -21.76 30.46
CA MET A 1 -10.44 -21.63 29.09
C MET A 1 -9.53 -20.66 28.34
N CYS A 2 -8.85 -21.07 27.28
CA CYS A 2 -8.14 -20.16 26.38
C CYS A 2 -9.02 -19.87 25.17
N VAL A 3 -9.07 -18.62 24.73
CA VAL A 3 -9.75 -18.20 23.49
C VAL A 3 -8.69 -17.92 22.45
N LEU A 4 -8.76 -18.60 21.29
CA LEU A 4 -7.87 -18.37 20.16
C LEU A 4 -8.60 -17.57 19.08
N LEU A 5 -8.07 -16.40 18.75
CA LEU A 5 -8.55 -15.53 17.67
C LEU A 5 -7.42 -15.33 16.65
N PRO A 6 -7.69 -15.32 15.34
CA PRO A 6 -8.62 -16.12 14.55
C PRO A 6 -7.87 -17.35 14.03
N GLU A 7 -7.78 -18.41 14.85
CA GLU A 7 -7.02 -19.62 14.51
C GLU A 7 -5.54 -19.34 14.14
N GLY A 8 -4.93 -18.30 14.73
CA GLY A 8 -3.56 -17.89 14.41
C GLY A 8 -3.38 -17.10 13.11
N ARG A 9 -4.47 -16.69 12.45
CA ARG A 9 -4.45 -15.82 11.26
C ARG A 9 -4.35 -14.33 11.64
N LEU A 10 -4.29 -13.46 10.64
CA LEU A 10 -4.17 -12.00 10.84
C LEU A 10 -5.39 -11.42 11.54
N VAL A 11 -5.27 -11.20 12.85
CA VAL A 11 -6.38 -10.79 13.72
C VAL A 11 -7.04 -9.49 13.30
N ASN A 12 -6.28 -8.54 12.76
CA ASN A 12 -6.81 -7.24 12.31
C ASN A 12 -7.74 -7.38 11.10
N LEU A 13 -7.50 -8.34 10.20
CA LEU A 13 -8.32 -8.57 9.01
C LEU A 13 -9.53 -9.47 9.29
N PHE A 14 -9.36 -10.46 10.18
CA PHE A 14 -10.39 -11.48 10.43
C PHE A 14 -11.29 -11.18 11.62
N CYS A 15 -10.80 -10.45 12.62
CA CYS A 15 -11.57 -10.06 13.80
C CYS A 15 -11.91 -8.56 13.85
N ALA A 16 -11.44 -7.79 12.87
CA ALA A 16 -11.78 -6.38 12.68
C ALA A 16 -11.87 -6.09 11.16
N THR A 17 -11.65 -4.85 10.73
CA THR A 17 -11.77 -4.42 9.33
C THR A 17 -10.44 -4.10 8.65
N GLY A 18 -9.32 -4.50 9.25
CA GLY A 18 -7.98 -4.22 8.74
C GLY A 18 -7.58 -2.76 8.95
N HIS A 19 -6.87 -2.21 7.95
CA HIS A 19 -6.35 -0.85 8.02
C HIS A 19 -7.39 0.18 7.55
N PRO A 20 -7.47 1.38 8.19
CA PRO A 20 -8.32 2.47 7.72
C PRO A 20 -8.04 2.90 6.29
N SER A 21 -9.06 3.41 5.60
CA SER A 21 -8.96 3.78 4.18
C SER A 21 -7.85 4.77 3.86
N PHE A 22 -7.56 5.72 4.75
CA PHE A 22 -6.50 6.72 4.55
C PHE A 22 -5.09 6.12 4.51
N VAL A 23 -4.78 5.15 5.38
CA VAL A 23 -3.46 4.50 5.32
C VAL A 23 -3.41 3.53 4.14
N MET A 24 -4.53 2.87 3.80
CA MET A 24 -4.62 2.01 2.63
C MET A 24 -4.49 2.77 1.30
N SER A 25 -4.94 4.02 1.22
CA SER A 25 -4.81 4.82 -0.01
C SER A 25 -3.35 5.05 -0.39
N ASN A 26 -2.44 5.16 0.58
CA ASN A 26 -0.99 5.20 0.30
C ASN A 26 -0.52 3.92 -0.40
N SER A 27 -0.88 2.75 0.15
CA SER A 27 -0.50 1.45 -0.40
C SER A 27 -1.12 1.19 -1.77
N VAL A 28 -2.40 1.51 -1.95
CA VAL A 28 -3.11 1.33 -3.23
C VAL A 28 -2.56 2.28 -4.29
N THR A 29 -2.22 3.53 -3.94
CA THR A 29 -1.58 4.47 -4.88
C THR A 29 -0.24 3.94 -5.37
N ASN A 30 0.63 3.45 -4.47
CA ASN A 30 1.89 2.82 -4.85
C ASN A 30 1.67 1.57 -5.73
N GLN A 31 0.68 0.73 -5.42
CA GLN A 31 0.34 -0.41 -6.27
C GLN A 31 -0.10 0.03 -7.67
N THR A 32 -0.96 1.03 -7.78
CA THR A 32 -1.41 1.56 -9.08
C THR A 32 -0.24 2.12 -9.89
N LEU A 33 0.66 2.89 -9.27
CA LEU A 33 1.86 3.41 -9.94
C LEU A 33 2.78 2.28 -10.42
N ALA A 34 2.99 1.25 -9.60
CA ALA A 34 3.77 0.08 -9.99
C ALA A 34 3.14 -0.70 -11.15
N GLN A 35 1.81 -0.81 -11.19
CA GLN A 35 1.10 -1.44 -12.32
C GLN A 35 1.22 -0.61 -13.60
N ILE A 36 1.11 0.72 -13.52
CA ILE A 36 1.31 1.62 -14.67
C ILE A 36 2.75 1.49 -15.19
N GLU A 37 3.75 1.54 -14.32
CA GLU A 37 5.16 1.39 -14.70
C GLU A 37 5.44 0.02 -15.34
N ARG A 38 4.86 -1.05 -14.79
CA ARG A 38 4.98 -2.39 -15.36
C ARG A 38 4.30 -2.49 -16.73
N ALA A 39 3.14 -1.87 -16.91
CA ALA A 39 2.42 -1.88 -18.18
C ALA A 39 3.13 -1.05 -19.26
N ALA A 40 3.77 0.06 -18.87
CA ALA A 40 4.51 0.94 -19.78
C ALA A 40 5.87 0.37 -20.21
N ASN A 41 6.49 -0.51 -19.41
CA ASN A 41 7.80 -1.08 -19.68
C ASN A 41 7.73 -2.61 -19.88
N PRO A 42 7.38 -3.08 -21.09
CA PRO A 42 7.24 -4.51 -21.37
C PRO A 42 8.56 -5.29 -21.31
N ASP A 43 9.71 -4.60 -21.45
CA ASP A 43 11.05 -5.20 -21.51
C ASP A 43 11.69 -5.42 -20.12
N LEU A 44 10.94 -5.21 -19.03
CA LEU A 44 11.45 -5.45 -17.69
C LEU A 44 11.76 -6.93 -17.47
N GLU A 45 12.97 -7.21 -17.00
CA GLU A 45 13.40 -8.57 -16.68
C GLU A 45 12.61 -9.14 -15.49
N ARG A 46 12.62 -10.46 -15.32
CA ARG A 46 11.99 -11.11 -14.16
C ARG A 46 12.85 -10.94 -12.90
N LYS A 47 12.80 -9.74 -12.34
CA LYS A 47 13.49 -9.34 -11.10
C LYS A 47 12.53 -8.55 -10.21
N VAL A 48 12.91 -8.42 -8.94
CA VAL A 48 12.21 -7.56 -7.99
C VAL A 48 12.73 -6.14 -8.15
N TYR A 49 11.82 -5.20 -8.38
CA TYR A 49 12.13 -3.78 -8.51
C TYR A 49 11.41 -3.00 -7.41
N ILE A 50 12.00 -1.89 -7.02
CA ILE A 50 11.44 -0.93 -6.07
C ILE A 50 11.01 0.30 -6.87
N LEU A 51 9.88 0.91 -6.51
CA LEU A 51 9.46 2.18 -7.10
C LEU A 51 10.53 3.26 -6.83
N PRO A 52 10.86 4.10 -7.82
CA PRO A 52 11.73 5.25 -7.62
C PRO A 52 11.27 6.16 -6.48
N LYS A 53 12.22 6.66 -5.68
CA LYS A 53 11.96 7.54 -4.53
C LYS A 53 11.07 8.75 -4.86
N LYS A 54 11.22 9.31 -6.06
CA LYS A 54 10.42 10.44 -6.53
C LYS A 54 8.91 10.13 -6.57
N GLN A 55 8.54 8.91 -6.96
CA GLN A 55 7.13 8.49 -6.98
C GLN A 55 6.60 8.30 -5.56
N ASP A 56 7.41 7.80 -4.63
CA ASP A 56 7.05 7.68 -3.22
C ASP A 56 6.85 9.05 -2.55
N GLU A 57 7.71 10.03 -2.86
CA GLU A 57 7.57 11.43 -2.43
C GLU A 57 6.30 12.08 -2.99
N GLN A 58 5.92 11.78 -4.24
CA GLN A 58 4.65 12.25 -4.82
C GLN A 58 3.44 11.71 -4.04
N VAL A 59 3.44 10.43 -3.67
CA VAL A 59 2.37 9.85 -2.84
C VAL A 59 2.30 10.54 -1.48
N HIS A 60 3.46 10.82 -0.86
CA HIS A 60 3.52 11.55 0.39
C HIS A 60 2.87 12.95 0.30
N HIS A 61 3.21 13.73 -0.74
CA HIS A 61 2.62 15.06 -0.94
C HIS A 61 1.11 15.03 -1.15
N LEU A 62 0.59 14.05 -1.91
CA LEU A 62 -0.84 13.90 -2.14
C LEU A 62 -1.61 13.62 -0.84
N HIS A 63 -1.04 12.83 0.06
CA HIS A 63 -1.69 12.46 1.32
C HIS A 63 -1.49 13.51 2.43
N LEU A 64 -0.40 14.28 2.41
CA LEU A 64 -0.24 15.48 3.25
C LEU A 64 -1.33 16.51 2.99
N ALA A 65 -1.59 16.80 1.71
CA ALA A 65 -2.66 17.71 1.30
C ALA A 65 -4.04 17.26 1.81
N ALA A 66 -4.30 15.95 1.81
CA ALA A 66 -5.55 15.38 2.32
C ALA A 66 -5.71 15.49 3.85
N LEU A 67 -4.61 15.67 4.59
CA LEU A 67 -4.62 15.94 6.04
C LEU A 67 -4.70 17.42 6.39
N ALA A 68 -4.73 18.32 5.39
CA ALA A 68 -4.66 19.77 5.56
C ALA A 68 -3.44 20.23 6.37
N LEU A 69 -2.35 19.47 6.33
CA LEU A 69 -1.06 19.83 6.93
C LEU A 69 -0.19 20.53 5.87
N PRO A 70 0.63 21.52 6.28
CA PRO A 70 1.51 22.26 5.37
C PRO A 70 2.58 21.37 4.73
#